data_AF-A0A183EN01-F1
#
_entry.id   AF-A0A183EN01-F1
#
_cell.length_a   1.000
_cell.length_b   1.000
_cell.length_c   1.000
_cell.angle_alpha   90.00
_cell.angle_beta   90.00
_cell.angle_gamma   90.00
#
_symmetry.space_group_name_H-M   'P 1'
#
loop_
_entity.id
_entity.type
_entity.pdbx_description
1 polymer ?
#
loop_
_entity_poly.entity_id
_entity_poly.type
_entity_poly.pdbx_seq_one_letter_code
_entity_poly.pdbx_strand_id
1 'polypeptide(L)'
;LREKKELLEKPITAWVDVETWIRAITEIENYLQIHGTIASASDEFQYERQRLQEQFMEKKRAVGMLQAIHDSVELVKGKLVGSSRLAQLAELHAELHCLASQCLELSEPVLVPLRDGCREEILHSLCVSIEQTFSRAEQQIKEFSMADEAGLQLVSVKLKDGVSAGAVGEVGQH
;
A
#
# COMPACT_ATOMS: atom_id res chain seq x y z
N LEU A 1 14.69 -12.36 26.72
CA LEU A 1 13.97 -11.09 26.99
C LEU A 1 14.67 -9.89 26.36
N ARG A 2 15.97 -9.65 26.63
CA ARG A 2 16.73 -8.55 26.00
C ARG A 2 16.60 -8.53 24.47
N GLU A 3 16.84 -9.67 23.82
CA GLU A 3 16.70 -9.81 22.36
C GLU A 3 15.28 -9.49 21.86
N LYS A 4 14.23 -9.94 22.58
CA LYS A 4 12.84 -9.60 22.24
C LYS A 4 12.60 -8.08 22.33
N LYS A 5 13.14 -7.44 23.37
CA LYS A 5 13.06 -5.99 23.53
C LYS A 5 13.76 -5.24 22.40
N GLU A 6 14.98 -5.64 22.05
CA GLU A 6 15.73 -5.07 20.92
C GLU A 6 14.97 -5.20 19.60
N LEU A 7 14.35 -6.35 19.35
CA LEU A 7 13.50 -6.56 18.18
C LEU A 7 12.25 -5.67 18.21
N LEU A 8 11.61 -5.49 19.36
CA LEU A 8 10.43 -4.63 19.49
C LEU A 8 10.76 -3.16 19.18
N GLU A 9 11.93 -2.70 19.59
CA GLU A 9 12.40 -1.32 19.39
C GLU A 9 12.99 -1.06 18.00
N LYS A 10 13.38 -2.12 17.26
CA LYS A 10 13.95 -1.97 15.92
C LYS A 10 12.92 -1.41 14.92
N PRO A 11 13.28 -0.35 14.14
CA PRO A 11 12.47 0.13 13.04
C PRO A 11 12.28 -0.94 11.98
N ILE A 12 11.07 -1.01 11.42
CA ILE A 12 10.74 -1.87 10.29
C ILE A 12 10.64 -0.98 9.07
N THR A 13 11.51 -1.24 8.09
CA THR A 13 11.67 -0.39 6.91
C THR A 13 11.16 -1.04 5.63
N ALA A 14 11.09 -2.37 5.60
CA ALA A 14 10.60 -3.14 4.47
C ALA A 14 9.68 -4.27 4.93
N TRP A 15 8.81 -4.75 4.03
CA TRP A 15 7.92 -5.88 4.28
C TRP A 15 8.67 -7.17 4.64
N VAL A 16 9.83 -7.41 4.03
CA VAL A 16 10.71 -8.55 4.39
C VAL A 16 11.20 -8.49 5.84
N ASP A 17 11.32 -7.27 6.41
CA ASP A 17 11.71 -7.08 7.81
C ASP A 17 10.58 -7.53 8.75
N VAL A 18 9.33 -7.36 8.34
CA VAL A 18 8.14 -7.77 9.10
C VAL A 18 8.15 -9.28 9.33
N GLU A 19 8.27 -10.06 8.25
CA GLU A 19 8.27 -11.52 8.34
C GLU A 19 9.43 -12.04 9.19
N THR A 20 10.61 -11.47 8.97
CA THR A 20 11.83 -11.80 9.72
C THR A 20 11.64 -11.47 11.21
N TRP A 21 11.04 -10.32 11.52
CA TRP A 21 10.76 -9.88 12.88
C TRP A 21 9.75 -10.79 13.60
N ILE A 22 8.62 -11.14 12.95
CA ILE A 22 7.62 -12.06 13.51
C ILE A 22 8.25 -13.42 13.80
N ARG A 23 9.03 -13.96 12.86
CA ARG A 23 9.70 -15.25 13.01
C ARG A 23 10.66 -15.24 14.20
N ALA A 24 11.55 -14.24 14.27
CA ALA A 24 12.52 -14.11 15.34
C ALA A 24 11.85 -14.00 16.73
N ILE A 25 10.76 -13.23 16.86
CA ILE A 25 10.04 -13.15 18.14
C ILE A 25 9.35 -14.47 18.48
N THR A 26 8.75 -15.15 17.50
CA THR A 26 8.11 -16.45 17.71
C THR A 26 9.12 -17.50 18.19
N GLU A 27 10.32 -17.51 17.63
CA GLU A 27 11.42 -18.38 18.07
C GLU A 27 11.85 -18.07 19.51
N ILE A 28 12.01 -16.78 19.85
CA ILE A 28 12.34 -16.36 21.22
C ILE A 28 11.22 -16.73 22.20
N GLU A 29 9.95 -16.59 21.82
CA GLU A 29 8.81 -16.99 22.64
C GLU A 29 8.78 -18.49 22.90
N ASN A 30 8.98 -19.30 21.85
CA ASN A 30 9.08 -20.75 21.97
C ASN A 30 10.24 -21.15 22.89
N TYR A 31 11.42 -20.54 22.72
CA TYR A 31 12.56 -20.78 23.60
C TYR A 31 12.23 -20.42 25.05
N LEU A 32 11.63 -19.25 25.29
CA LEU A 32 11.22 -18.81 26.63
C LEU A 32 10.11 -19.69 27.21
N GLN A 33 9.25 -20.32 26.41
CA GLN A 33 8.21 -21.23 26.89
C GLN A 33 8.79 -22.59 27.27
N ILE A 34 9.71 -23.14 26.46
CA ILE A 34 10.38 -24.42 26.69
C ILE A 34 11.31 -24.35 27.90
N HIS A 35 12.08 -23.26 28.02
CA HIS A 35 13.07 -23.09 29.08
C HIS A 35 12.57 -22.28 30.27
N GLY A 36 11.38 -21.69 30.18
CA GLY A 36 10.78 -20.84 31.22
C GLY A 36 9.82 -21.54 32.17
N THR A 37 9.73 -22.88 32.16
CA THR A 37 9.05 -23.67 33.21
C THR A 37 9.78 -23.65 34.57
N ILE A 38 10.60 -22.63 34.82
CA ILE A 38 11.24 -22.39 36.11
C ILE A 38 10.19 -21.70 37.00
N ALA A 39 9.57 -22.49 37.88
CA ALA A 39 8.56 -22.08 38.86
C ALA A 39 9.07 -21.09 39.94
N SER A 40 10.11 -20.30 39.65
CA SER A 40 10.77 -19.38 40.58
C SER A 40 11.21 -18.07 39.93
N ALA A 41 10.57 -17.65 38.84
CA ALA A 41 10.84 -16.32 38.29
C ALA A 41 10.22 -15.25 39.20
N SER A 42 10.99 -14.20 39.52
CA SER A 42 10.53 -13.09 40.36
C SER A 42 9.33 -12.38 39.75
N ASP A 43 8.54 -11.70 40.59
CA ASP A 43 7.41 -10.88 40.14
C ASP A 43 7.83 -9.84 39.08
N GLU A 44 9.05 -9.28 39.23
CA GLU A 44 9.64 -8.36 38.26
C GLU A 44 9.86 -9.00 36.88
N PHE A 45 10.33 -10.26 36.84
CA PHE A 45 10.48 -10.99 35.59
C PHE A 45 9.14 -11.28 34.92
N GLN A 46 8.13 -11.67 35.71
CA GLN A 46 6.78 -11.95 35.19
C GLN A 46 6.14 -10.69 34.62
N TYR A 47 6.26 -9.57 35.35
CA TYR A 47 5.80 -8.27 34.91
C TYR A 47 6.46 -7.84 33.59
N GLU A 48 7.79 -7.90 33.50
CA GLU A 48 8.50 -7.49 32.29
C GLU A 48 8.15 -8.39 31.10
N ARG A 49 8.02 -9.69 31.33
CA ARG A 49 7.58 -10.63 30.28
C ARG A 49 6.18 -10.29 29.77
N GLN A 50 5.24 -10.00 30.67
CA GLN A 50 3.88 -9.61 30.31
C GLN A 50 3.87 -8.30 29.53
N ARG A 51 4.59 -7.27 30.00
CA ARG A 51 4.74 -5.98 29.32
C ARG A 51 5.25 -6.14 27.88
N LEU A 52 6.29 -6.95 27.68
CA LEU A 52 6.83 -7.24 26.34
C LEU A 52 5.87 -8.05 25.47
N GLN A 53 4.99 -8.87 26.07
CA GLN A 53 3.96 -9.58 25.32
C GLN A 53 2.87 -8.63 24.81
N GLU A 54 2.42 -7.70 25.66
CA GLU A 54 1.43 -6.69 25.30
C GLU A 54 1.95 -5.81 24.16
N GLN A 55 3.18 -5.31 24.26
CA GLN A 55 3.84 -4.54 23.20
C GLN A 55 3.95 -5.32 21.89
N PHE A 56 4.30 -6.60 21.95
CA PHE A 56 4.36 -7.45 20.76
C PHE A 56 2.99 -7.59 20.07
N MET A 57 1.93 -7.83 20.86
CA MET A 57 0.58 -7.99 20.33
C MET A 57 0.05 -6.70 19.70
N GLU A 58 0.38 -5.54 20.28
CA GLU A 58 0.06 -4.24 19.71
C GLU A 58 0.76 -4.01 18.37
N LYS A 59 2.09 -4.21 18.32
CA LYS A 59 2.87 -4.07 17.08
C LYS A 59 2.42 -5.07 16.01
N LYS A 60 2.11 -6.32 16.38
CA LYS A 60 1.57 -7.33 15.46
C LYS A 60 0.23 -6.90 14.86
N ARG A 61 -0.65 -6.27 15.65
CA ARG A 61 -1.92 -5.72 15.16
C ARG A 61 -1.68 -4.59 14.16
N ALA A 62 -0.80 -3.65 14.50
CA ALA A 62 -0.46 -2.52 13.62
C ALA A 62 0.14 -2.98 12.29
N VAL A 63 1.03 -3.98 12.33
CA VAL A 63 1.55 -4.65 11.12
C VAL A 63 0.42 -5.25 10.29
N GLY A 64 -0.51 -5.99 10.92
CA GLY A 64 -1.63 -6.60 10.21
C GLY A 64 -2.54 -5.57 9.53
N MET A 65 -2.76 -4.42 10.17
CA MET A 65 -3.49 -3.31 9.58
C MET A 65 -2.74 -2.70 8.38
N LEU A 66 -1.44 -2.45 8.51
CA LEU A 66 -0.64 -1.92 7.41
C LEU A 66 -0.59 -2.89 6.23
N GLN A 67 -0.52 -4.21 6.50
CA GLN A 67 -0.53 -5.24 5.45
C GLN A 67 -1.86 -5.23 4.70
N ALA A 68 -2.98 -5.14 5.41
CA ALA A 68 -4.30 -5.05 4.79
C ALA A 68 -4.44 -3.81 3.89
N ILE A 69 -3.86 -2.67 4.31
CA ILE A 69 -3.79 -1.47 3.49
C ILE A 69 -2.95 -1.74 2.23
N HIS A 70 -1.75 -2.30 2.38
CA HIS A 70 -0.86 -2.61 1.26
C HIS A 70 -1.50 -3.57 0.24
N ASP A 71 -2.14 -4.64 0.70
CA ASP A 71 -2.84 -5.59 -0.17
C ASP A 71 -4.00 -4.91 -0.93
N SER A 72 -4.70 -3.98 -0.27
CA SER A 72 -5.76 -3.18 -0.89
C SER A 72 -5.19 -2.22 -1.96
N VAL A 73 -4.03 -1.62 -1.69
CA VAL A 73 -3.32 -0.77 -2.68
C VAL A 73 -2.93 -1.59 -3.90
N GLU A 74 -2.35 -2.78 -3.73
CA GLU A 74 -1.97 -3.65 -4.84
C GLU A 74 -3.18 -4.12 -5.66
N LEU A 75 -4.32 -4.39 -4.99
CA LEU A 75 -5.58 -4.67 -5.68
C LEU A 75 -6.06 -3.48 -6.52
N VAL A 76 -6.04 -2.27 -5.96
CA VAL A 76 -6.43 -1.04 -6.67
C VAL A 76 -5.50 -0.77 -7.86
N LYS A 77 -4.19 -0.95 -7.67
CA LYS A 77 -3.18 -0.85 -8.71
C LYS A 77 -3.45 -1.81 -9.87
N GLY A 78 -3.83 -3.06 -9.56
CA GLY A 78 -4.29 -4.03 -10.57
C GLY A 78 -5.52 -3.54 -11.35
N LYS A 79 -6.50 -2.94 -10.67
CA LYS A 79 -7.69 -2.36 -11.33
C LYS A 79 -7.33 -1.15 -12.20
N LEU A 80 -6.38 -0.31 -11.77
CA LEU A 80 -5.94 0.87 -12.52
C LEU A 80 -5.35 0.50 -13.89
N VAL A 81 -4.55 -0.56 -13.97
CA VAL A 81 -3.94 -1.03 -15.23
C VAL A 81 -4.99 -1.38 -16.29
N GLY A 82 -6.19 -1.82 -15.89
CA GLY A 82 -7.29 -2.17 -16.80
C GLY A 82 -8.37 -1.10 -16.99
N SER A 83 -8.29 0.03 -16.28
CA SER A 83 -9.38 1.01 -16.21
C SER A 83 -9.14 2.18 -17.17
N SER A 84 -9.96 2.28 -18.22
CA SER A 84 -9.95 3.41 -19.17
C SER A 84 -11.10 4.40 -18.97
N ARG A 85 -12.09 4.06 -18.11
CA ARG A 85 -13.27 4.89 -17.88
C ARG A 85 -13.05 5.86 -16.74
N LEU A 86 -13.29 7.15 -17.00
CA LEU A 86 -13.10 8.23 -16.01
C LEU A 86 -13.89 8.00 -14.71
N ALA A 87 -15.10 7.46 -14.77
CA ALA A 87 -15.90 7.15 -13.59
C ALA A 87 -15.23 6.11 -12.68
N GLN A 88 -14.66 5.05 -13.27
CA GLN A 88 -13.93 4.02 -12.52
C GLN A 88 -12.63 4.59 -11.93
N LEU A 89 -11.92 5.44 -12.68
CA LEU A 89 -10.74 6.12 -12.16
C LEU A 89 -11.08 7.05 -10.98
N ALA A 90 -12.25 7.69 -10.98
CA ALA A 90 -12.69 8.56 -9.88
C ALA A 90 -13.02 7.76 -8.62
N GLU A 91 -13.66 6.60 -8.77
CA GLU A 91 -13.89 5.65 -7.67
C GLU A 91 -12.56 5.16 -7.07
N LEU A 92 -11.61 4.75 -7.91
CA LEU A 92 -10.30 4.29 -7.46
C LEU A 92 -9.48 5.41 -6.80
N HIS A 93 -9.58 6.65 -7.29
CA HIS A 93 -8.91 7.81 -6.66
C HIS A 93 -9.46 8.07 -5.25
N ALA A 94 -10.77 7.99 -5.06
CA ALA A 94 -11.39 8.11 -3.74
C ALA A 94 -10.96 6.96 -2.80
N GLU A 95 -10.89 5.73 -3.31
CA GLU A 95 -10.41 4.56 -2.56
C GLU A 95 -8.95 4.75 -2.10
N LEU A 96 -8.08 5.23 -2.99
CA LEU A 96 -6.68 5.55 -2.67
C LEU A 96 -6.56 6.62 -1.57
N HIS A 97 -7.34 7.70 -1.64
CA HIS A 97 -7.33 8.74 -0.60
C HIS A 97 -7.84 8.21 0.76
N CYS A 98 -8.78 7.26 0.75
CA CYS A 98 -9.20 6.57 1.95
C CYS A 98 -8.05 5.73 2.54
N LEU A 99 -7.36 4.95 1.72
CA LEU A 99 -6.20 4.14 2.14
C LEU A 99 -5.04 5.01 2.66
N ALA A 100 -4.75 6.14 2.01
CA ALA A 100 -3.74 7.10 2.47
C ALA A 100 -4.10 7.71 3.84
N SER A 101 -5.39 7.93 4.11
CA SER A 101 -5.88 8.37 5.41
C SER A 101 -5.73 7.27 6.46
N GLN A 102 -6.07 6.02 6.13
CA GLN A 102 -5.90 4.87 7.03
C GLN A 102 -4.44 4.65 7.43
N CYS A 103 -3.48 4.94 6.54
CA CYS A 103 -2.06 4.95 6.92
C CYS A 103 -1.80 5.86 8.12
N LEU A 104 -2.43 7.04 8.20
CA LEU A 104 -2.20 7.99 9.30
C LEU A 104 -2.80 7.54 10.64
N GLU A 105 -3.74 6.59 10.63
CA GLU A 105 -4.31 6.01 11.85
C GLU A 105 -3.33 5.06 12.55
N LEU A 106 -2.25 4.64 11.87
CA LEU A 106 -1.19 3.82 12.44
C LEU A 106 -0.21 4.68 13.26
N SER A 107 -0.30 4.58 14.58
CA SER A 107 0.51 5.32 15.55
C SER A 107 1.80 4.62 15.98
N GLU A 108 1.99 3.34 15.62
CA GLU A 108 3.14 2.53 16.03
C GLU A 108 4.48 3.10 15.51
N PRO A 109 5.36 3.66 16.38
CA PRO A 109 6.52 4.46 15.96
C PRO A 109 7.53 3.70 15.09
N VAL A 110 7.73 2.41 15.37
CA VAL A 110 8.69 1.58 14.64
C VAL A 110 8.23 1.22 13.23
N LEU A 111 6.93 1.40 12.92
CA LEU A 111 6.38 1.21 11.58
C LEU A 111 6.35 2.50 10.76
N VAL A 112 6.67 3.66 11.35
CA VAL A 112 6.62 4.97 10.70
C VAL A 112 7.30 4.98 9.33
N PRO A 113 8.53 4.46 9.15
CA PRO A 113 9.18 4.48 7.84
C PRO A 113 8.41 3.70 6.77
N LEU A 114 7.92 2.50 7.11
CA LEU A 114 7.16 1.65 6.18
C LEU A 114 5.78 2.24 5.86
N ARG A 115 5.10 2.77 6.89
CA ARG A 115 3.82 3.46 6.77
C ARG A 115 3.92 4.69 5.86
N ASP A 116 4.93 5.52 6.09
CA ASP A 116 5.12 6.76 5.33
C ASP A 116 5.50 6.45 3.88
N GLY A 117 6.34 5.44 3.64
CA GLY A 117 6.65 4.95 2.29
C GLY A 117 5.41 4.44 1.56
N CYS A 118 4.55 3.66 2.22
CA CYS A 118 3.28 3.20 1.63
C CYS A 118 2.36 4.37 1.29
N ARG A 119 2.26 5.37 2.18
CA ARG A 119 1.43 6.56 1.96
C ARG A 119 1.98 7.42 0.82
N GLU A 120 3.31 7.54 0.71
CA GLU A 120 3.97 8.25 -0.39
C GLU A 120 3.69 7.57 -1.74
N GLU A 121 3.77 6.25 -1.83
CA GLU A 121 3.41 5.52 -3.06
C GLU A 121 1.97 5.82 -3.49
N ILE A 122 1.01 5.77 -2.55
CA ILE A 122 -0.39 6.07 -2.83
C ILE A 122 -0.55 7.48 -3.40
N LEU A 123 -0.05 8.50 -2.67
CA LEU A 123 -0.31 9.89 -3.01
C LEU A 123 0.50 10.37 -4.21
N HIS A 124 1.77 10.00 -4.31
CA HIS A 124 2.68 10.54 -5.31
C HIS A 124 2.79 9.68 -6.57
N SER A 125 2.56 8.37 -6.48
CA SER A 125 2.59 7.50 -7.66
C SER A 125 1.19 7.33 -8.25
N LEU A 126 0.24 6.85 -7.44
CA LEU A 126 -1.05 6.41 -7.94
C LEU A 126 -2.04 7.57 -8.13
N CYS A 127 -2.24 8.41 -7.11
CA CYS A 127 -3.17 9.53 -7.21
C CYS A 127 -2.76 10.53 -8.30
N VAL A 128 -1.47 10.88 -8.37
CA VAL A 128 -0.93 11.78 -9.42
C VAL A 128 -1.19 11.22 -10.82
N SER A 129 -1.04 9.91 -11.04
CA SER A 129 -1.28 9.30 -12.36
C SER A 129 -2.75 9.43 -12.79
N ILE A 130 -3.68 9.23 -11.85
CA ILE A 130 -5.11 9.40 -12.12
C ILE A 130 -5.44 10.89 -12.38
N GLU A 131 -4.91 11.79 -11.57
CA GLU A 131 -5.12 13.24 -11.73
C GLU A 131 -4.63 13.75 -13.08
N GLN A 132 -3.46 13.29 -13.54
CA GLN A 132 -2.96 13.61 -14.89
C GLN A 132 -3.91 13.12 -15.99
N THR A 133 -4.53 11.96 -15.80
CA THR A 133 -5.52 11.43 -16.73
C THR A 133 -6.77 12.31 -16.76
N PHE A 134 -7.25 12.77 -15.60
CA PHE A 134 -8.35 13.74 -15.52
C PHE A 134 -8.02 15.07 -16.18
N SER A 135 -6.83 15.64 -15.92
CA SER A 135 -6.40 16.88 -16.56
C SER A 135 -6.36 16.76 -18.08
N ARG A 136 -5.88 15.62 -18.60
CA ARG A 136 -5.88 15.36 -20.05
C ARG A 136 -7.30 15.30 -20.62
N ALA A 137 -8.21 14.60 -19.95
CA ALA A 137 -9.61 14.51 -20.37
C ALA A 137 -10.29 15.89 -20.34
N GLU A 138 -10.04 16.69 -19.31
CA GLU A 138 -10.57 18.05 -19.20
C GLU A 138 -10.06 18.95 -20.33
N GLN A 139 -8.76 18.86 -20.64
CA GLN A 139 -8.17 19.60 -21.76
C GLN A 139 -8.83 19.20 -23.09
N GLN A 140 -9.02 17.91 -23.34
CA GLN A 140 -9.71 17.43 -24.54
C GLN A 140 -11.13 17.98 -24.64
N ILE A 141 -11.90 17.97 -23.55
CA ILE A 141 -13.27 18.54 -23.54
C ILE A 141 -13.25 20.03 -23.87
N LYS A 142 -12.29 20.79 -23.31
CA LYS A 142 -12.12 22.21 -23.64
C LYS A 142 -11.81 22.42 -25.12
N GLU A 143 -10.89 21.64 -25.68
CA GLU A 143 -10.55 21.67 -27.11
C GLU A 143 -11.77 21.35 -27.99
N PHE A 144 -12.57 20.33 -27.63
CA PHE A 144 -13.81 20.01 -28.34
C PHE A 144 -14.85 21.14 -28.25
N SER A 145 -14.98 21.78 -27.09
CA SER A 145 -15.94 22.87 -26.90
C SER A 145 -15.61 24.14 -27.70
N MET A 146 -14.34 24.29 -28.10
CA MET A 146 -13.84 25.43 -28.87
C MET A 146 -13.70 25.15 -30.36
N ALA A 147 -13.86 23.89 -30.79
CA ALA A 147 -13.74 23.48 -32.19
C ALA A 147 -15.02 23.78 -32.98
N ASP A 148 -14.86 24.26 -34.22
CA ASP A 148 -15.96 24.35 -35.17
C ASP A 148 -16.35 22.96 -35.72
N GLU A 149 -17.43 22.88 -36.50
CA GLU A 149 -17.98 21.61 -37.00
C GLU A 149 -16.97 20.78 -37.84
N ALA A 150 -16.04 21.46 -38.53
CA ALA A 150 -14.94 20.83 -39.26
C ALA A 150 -13.82 20.33 -38.31
N GLY A 151 -13.50 21.08 -37.26
CA GLY A 151 -12.58 20.68 -36.19
C GLY A 151 -13.09 19.48 -35.39
N LEU A 152 -14.40 19.41 -35.12
CA LEU A 152 -15.02 18.28 -34.43
C LEU A 152 -14.89 16.95 -35.22
N GLN A 153 -15.01 16.98 -36.55
CA GLN A 153 -14.81 15.79 -37.39
C GLN A 153 -13.35 15.30 -37.37
N LEU A 154 -12.36 16.20 -37.45
CA LEU A 154 -10.95 15.84 -37.44
C LEU A 154 -10.49 15.27 -36.09
N VAL A 155 -11.02 15.78 -34.97
CA VAL A 155 -10.68 15.28 -33.63
C VAL A 155 -11.43 13.98 -33.31
N SER A 156 -12.65 13.77 -33.85
CA SER A 156 -13.37 12.50 -33.76
C SER A 156 -12.62 11.34 -34.43
N VAL A 157 -11.94 11.60 -35.55
CA VAL A 157 -11.06 10.62 -36.23
C VAL A 157 -9.87 10.25 -35.33
N LYS A 158 -9.20 11.24 -34.70
CA LYS A 158 -8.08 10.98 -33.78
C LYS A 158 -8.47 10.17 -32.53
N LEU A 159 -9.70 10.31 -32.03
CA LEU A 159 -10.20 9.48 -30.92
C LEU A 159 -10.45 8.03 -31.33
N LYS A 160 -10.92 7.78 -32.56
CA LYS A 160 -11.09 6.40 -33.07
C LYS A 160 -9.75 5.69 -33.27
N ASP A 161 -8.73 6.43 -33.72
CA ASP A 161 -7.39 5.88 -33.96
C ASP A 161 -6.61 5.69 -32.63
N GLY A 162 -6.89 6.50 -31.60
CA GLY A 162 -6.31 6.34 -30.26
C GLY A 162 -6.92 5.20 -29.43
N VAL A 163 -8.13 4.74 -29.76
CA VAL A 163 -8.80 3.58 -29.12
C VAL A 163 -8.40 2.25 -29.77
N SER A 164 -7.79 2.28 -30.96
CA SER A 164 -7.38 1.08 -31.72
C SER A 164 -5.89 0.73 -31.62
N ALA A 165 -5.06 1.55 -30.96
CA ALA A 165 -3.63 1.27 -30.79
C ALA A 165 -3.29 0.24 -29.68
N GLY A 166 -4.28 -0.51 -29.17
CA GLY A 166 -4.12 -1.50 -28.11
C GLY A 166 -4.27 -2.97 -28.52
N ALA A 167 -4.51 -3.30 -29.81
CA ALA A 167 -4.74 -4.69 -30.20
C ALA A 167 -4.54 -4.99 -31.70
N VAL A 168 -3.30 -5.14 -32.17
CA VAL A 168 -2.86 -6.09 -33.23
C VAL A 168 -1.34 -6.27 -33.01
N GLY A 169 -0.84 -7.35 -32.42
CA GLY A 169 -0.73 -8.66 -33.07
C GLY A 169 0.63 -8.78 -33.74
N GLU A 170 1.68 -9.12 -32.98
CA GLU A 170 2.91 -9.67 -33.57
C GLU A 170 2.57 -11.00 -34.24
N VAL A 171 2.49 -10.99 -35.57
CA VAL A 171 2.57 -12.18 -36.42
C VAL A 171 3.58 -11.90 -37.53
N GLY A 172 4.84 -12.27 -37.25
CA GLY A 172 5.77 -13.03 -38.10
C GLY A 172 6.22 -12.53 -39.48
N GLN A 173 7.54 -12.56 -39.70
CA GLN A 173 8.34 -13.24 -40.77
C GLN A 173 9.69 -12.49 -40.91
N HIS A 174 10.87 -13.11 -40.80
CA HIS A 174 11.40 -14.27 -41.55
C HIS A 174 12.19 -15.26 -40.70
#